data_AF-A0A7S3JGG9-F1
#
_entry.id   AF-A0A7S3JGG9-F1
#
_cell.length_a   1.000
_cell.length_b   1.000
_cell.length_c   1.000
_cell.angle_alpha   90.00
_cell.angle_beta   90.00
_cell.angle_gamma   90.00
#
_symmetry.space_group_name_H-M   'P 1'
#
loop_
_entity.id
_entity.type
_entity.pdbx_description
1 polymer ?
#
loop_
_entity_poly.entity_id
_entity_poly.type
_entity_poly.pdbx_seq_one_letter_code
_entity_poly.pdbx_strand_id
1 'polypeptide(L)'
;HEKDLKSSGDSKKESSGSVSTLLPSKQDTLDFPSMKYAYISPLATNIFGISGVTRVFFGSDYISVTKAEGSSWDELNPHIESTIETHFNSGKPVFTDQPPQDSNEIL
;
A
#
# COMPACT_ATOMS: atom_id res chain seq x y z
N HIS A 1 -46.21 -43.28 28.00
CA HIS A 1 -46.71 -44.31 27.07
C HIS A 1 -46.77 -43.68 25.68
N GLU A 2 -46.52 -44.49 24.66
CA GLU A 2 -46.19 -44.10 23.29
C GLU A 2 -47.44 -43.92 22.38
N LYS A 3 -47.20 -43.58 21.10
CA LYS A 3 -48.08 -43.57 19.90
C LYS A 3 -48.76 -42.23 19.55
N ASP A 4 -48.80 -41.77 18.28
CA ASP A 4 -47.97 -42.04 17.07
C ASP A 4 -48.35 -41.03 15.92
N LEU A 5 -47.53 -40.95 14.85
CA LEU A 5 -47.91 -40.52 13.46
C LEU A 5 -48.30 -39.02 13.21
N LYS A 6 -47.99 -38.33 12.09
CA LYS A 6 -47.30 -38.69 10.82
C LYS A 6 -46.80 -37.44 10.03
N SER A 7 -45.63 -37.62 9.38
CA SER A 7 -45.07 -36.97 8.17
C SER A 7 -45.95 -36.06 7.27
N SER A 8 -45.39 -34.94 6.76
CA SER A 8 -44.98 -34.79 5.33
C SER A 8 -44.53 -33.35 4.94
N GLY A 9 -43.57 -33.24 4.01
CA GLY A 9 -43.21 -32.02 3.25
C GLY A 9 -42.26 -31.04 3.96
N ASP A 10 -41.40 -30.27 3.28
CA ASP A 10 -41.01 -30.29 1.86
C ASP A 10 -39.58 -29.73 1.71
N SER A 11 -38.89 -30.11 0.63
CA SER A 11 -37.48 -29.76 0.39
C SER A 11 -37.30 -28.32 -0.12
N LYS A 12 -36.51 -27.47 0.56
CA LYS A 12 -35.67 -26.49 -0.15
C LYS A 12 -34.57 -25.78 0.65
N LYS A 13 -33.49 -25.54 -0.08
CA LYS A 13 -32.39 -24.59 0.17
C LYS A 13 -31.58 -24.80 1.45
N GLU A 14 -30.55 -25.63 1.29
CA GLU A 14 -29.20 -25.16 1.59
C GLU A 14 -29.00 -23.80 0.92
N SER A 15 -29.12 -22.71 1.69
CA SER A 15 -28.71 -21.39 1.22
C SER A 15 -27.25 -21.22 1.59
N SER A 16 -26.36 -21.38 0.61
CA SER A 16 -24.92 -21.15 0.75
C SER A 16 -24.65 -19.83 1.48
N GLY A 17 -24.01 -19.93 2.64
CA GLY A 17 -23.71 -18.83 3.55
C GLY A 17 -22.27 -18.34 3.49
N SER A 18 -21.56 -18.56 2.36
CA SER A 18 -20.22 -18.00 2.16
C SER A 18 -20.28 -16.57 1.62
N VAL A 19 -20.62 -15.61 2.49
CA VAL A 19 -20.40 -14.17 2.25
C VAL A 19 -19.94 -13.47 3.53
N SER A 20 -18.69 -13.72 3.94
CA SER A 20 -17.94 -12.76 4.75
C SER A 20 -17.03 -11.96 3.83
N THR A 21 -17.64 -10.90 3.30
CA THR A 21 -17.06 -9.66 2.75
C THR A 21 -15.54 -9.60 2.63
N LEU A 22 -15.09 -9.57 1.37
CA LEU A 22 -13.85 -8.97 0.87
C LEU A 22 -12.86 -8.50 1.95
N LEU A 23 -11.84 -9.31 2.22
CA LEU A 23 -10.57 -8.75 2.63
C LEU A 23 -10.16 -7.75 1.54
N PRO A 24 -9.90 -6.47 1.85
CA PRO A 24 -9.20 -5.62 0.89
C PRO A 24 -7.85 -6.31 0.64
N SER A 25 -7.58 -6.69 -0.60
CA SER A 25 -6.29 -7.23 -1.03
C SER A 25 -5.27 -6.09 -1.01
N LYS A 26 -4.90 -5.67 0.20
CA LYS A 26 -4.24 -4.39 0.48
C LYS A 26 -2.73 -4.47 0.24
N GLN A 27 -2.39 -4.67 -1.02
CA GLN A 27 -1.21 -4.00 -1.57
C GLN A 27 -1.54 -2.49 -1.65
N ASP A 28 -1.49 -1.82 -0.49
CA ASP A 28 -1.45 -0.37 -0.43
C ASP A 28 -0.15 0.06 -1.12
N THR A 29 -0.27 0.47 -2.38
CA THR A 29 0.84 1.02 -3.14
C THR A 29 0.70 2.53 -3.18
N LEU A 30 1.81 3.25 -3.01
CA LEU A 30 1.81 4.71 -2.95
C LEU A 30 2.79 5.25 -3.99
N ASP A 31 2.22 6.00 -4.94
CA ASP A 31 2.95 6.62 -6.04
C ASP A 31 3.25 8.09 -5.74
N PHE A 32 4.52 8.46 -5.85
CA PHE A 32 5.01 9.82 -5.74
C PHE A 32 5.59 10.23 -7.11
N PRO A 33 4.76 10.76 -8.04
CA PRO A 33 5.24 11.13 -9.37
C PRO A 33 6.11 12.39 -9.39
N SER A 34 6.28 13.07 -8.24
CA SER A 34 7.25 14.16 -8.03
C SER A 34 7.36 14.50 -6.53
N MET A 35 8.46 15.16 -6.14
CA MET A 35 8.76 15.56 -4.75
C MET A 35 7.61 16.31 -4.05
N LYS A 36 6.77 17.07 -4.78
CA LYS A 36 5.64 17.82 -4.20
C LYS A 36 4.57 16.94 -3.53
N TYR A 37 4.50 15.64 -3.87
CA TYR A 37 3.59 14.68 -3.25
C TYR A 37 4.25 13.90 -2.08
N ALA A 38 5.56 14.01 -1.91
CA ALA A 38 6.32 13.22 -0.94
C ALA A 38 6.12 13.67 0.52
N TYR A 39 5.41 14.78 0.78
CA TYR A 39 5.21 15.32 2.13
C TYR A 39 4.55 14.33 3.12
N ILE A 40 3.73 13.38 2.62
CA ILE A 40 3.14 12.32 3.44
C ILE A 40 4.12 11.19 3.78
N SER A 41 5.34 11.20 3.24
CA SER A 41 6.39 10.20 3.48
C SER A 41 7.76 10.85 3.70
N PRO A 42 8.26 10.89 4.94
CA PRO A 42 9.61 11.39 5.20
C PRO A 42 10.68 10.52 4.54
N LEU A 43 10.40 9.24 4.26
CA LEU A 43 11.29 8.38 3.46
C LEU A 43 11.33 8.82 1.99
N ALA A 44 10.17 8.99 1.34
CA ALA A 44 10.13 9.44 -0.05
C ALA A 44 10.76 10.84 -0.19
N THR A 45 10.49 11.75 0.76
CA THR A 45 11.10 13.08 0.81
C THR A 45 12.63 13.01 0.86
N ASN A 46 13.21 12.13 1.67
CA ASN A 46 14.65 11.92 1.72
C ASN A 46 15.19 11.37 0.38
N ILE A 47 14.51 10.37 -0.21
CA ILE A 47 14.92 9.76 -1.50
C ILE A 47 14.88 10.79 -2.63
N PHE A 48 13.89 11.69 -2.66
CA PHE A 48 13.84 12.81 -3.61
C PHE A 48 14.93 13.87 -3.41
N GLY A 49 15.59 13.89 -2.24
CA GLY A 49 16.77 14.72 -2.00
C GLY A 49 18.01 14.25 -2.78
N ILE A 50 17.99 13.03 -3.32
CA ILE A 50 19.08 12.49 -4.14
C ILE A 50 18.96 13.05 -5.56
N SER A 51 19.99 13.79 -5.98
CA SER A 51 20.06 14.35 -7.34
C SER A 51 19.95 13.24 -8.39
N GLY A 52 19.03 13.42 -9.34
CA GLY A 52 18.74 12.41 -10.37
C GLY A 52 17.56 11.49 -10.07
N VAL A 53 16.88 11.60 -8.93
CA VAL A 53 15.58 10.92 -8.70
C VAL A 53 14.42 11.78 -9.21
N THR A 54 13.50 11.20 -9.98
CA THR A 54 12.35 11.90 -10.59
C THR A 54 10.99 11.40 -10.12
N ARG A 55 10.88 10.14 -9.72
CA ARG A 55 9.65 9.52 -9.18
C ARG A 55 10.01 8.39 -8.21
N VAL A 56 9.17 8.20 -7.20
CA VAL A 56 9.32 7.14 -6.19
C VAL A 56 7.97 6.44 -6.06
N PHE A 57 7.97 5.11 -5.99
CA PHE A 57 6.77 4.30 -5.82
C PHE A 57 7.04 3.25 -4.74
N PHE A 58 6.17 3.16 -3.74
CA PHE A 58 6.27 2.17 -2.66
C PHE A 58 5.27 1.04 -2.93
N GLY A 59 5.79 -0.18 -3.03
CA GLY A 59 5.03 -1.42 -2.95
C GLY A 59 4.87 -1.89 -1.50
N SER A 60 4.34 -3.10 -1.32
CA SER A 60 4.20 -3.76 -0.01
C SER A 60 5.54 -4.02 0.70
N ASP A 61 6.58 -4.29 -0.09
CA ASP A 61 7.84 -4.91 0.32
C ASP A 61 9.04 -4.40 -0.52
N TYR A 62 8.80 -3.48 -1.45
CA TYR A 62 9.82 -2.90 -2.32
C TYR A 62 9.60 -1.40 -2.56
N ILE A 63 10.67 -0.71 -2.95
CA ILE A 63 10.64 0.68 -3.41
C ILE A 63 11.13 0.69 -4.84
N SER A 64 10.32 1.20 -5.77
CA SER A 64 10.75 1.53 -7.13
C SER A 64 11.14 3.00 -7.22
N VAL A 65 12.32 3.27 -7.75
CA VAL A 65 12.81 4.63 -8.01
C VAL A 65 12.93 4.81 -9.52
N THR A 66 12.48 5.96 -10.03
CA THR A 66 12.74 6.38 -11.41
C THR A 66 13.85 7.42 -11.38
N LYS A 67 14.86 7.23 -12.23
CA LYS A 67 15.94 8.21 -12.40
C LYS A 67 15.68 9.17 -13.55
N ALA A 68 16.35 10.31 -13.54
CA ALA A 68 16.42 11.24 -14.65
C ALA A 68 17.21 10.66 -15.83
N GLU A 69 16.97 11.23 -17.01
CA GLU A 69 17.86 11.05 -18.16
C GLU A 69 19.25 11.62 -17.83
N GLY A 70 20.30 10.90 -18.21
CA GLY A 70 21.69 11.27 -17.91
C GLY A 70 22.24 10.82 -16.54
N SER A 71 21.41 10.49 -15.54
CA SER A 71 21.90 9.98 -14.24
C SER A 71 22.40 8.53 -14.32
N SER A 72 23.44 8.16 -13.55
CA SER A 72 23.93 6.79 -13.46
C SER A 72 23.28 6.01 -12.31
N TRP A 73 22.99 4.72 -12.53
CA TRP A 73 22.55 3.82 -11.44
C TRP A 73 23.70 3.47 -10.48
N ASP A 74 24.94 3.42 -10.97
CA ASP A 74 26.13 3.13 -10.14
C ASP A 74 26.39 4.22 -9.08
N GLU A 75 25.96 5.46 -9.38
CA GLU A 75 26.00 6.59 -8.45
C GLU A 75 24.75 6.65 -7.56
N LEU A 76 23.56 6.42 -8.15
CA LEU A 76 22.29 6.51 -7.43
C LEU A 76 22.09 5.41 -6.39
N ASN A 77 22.39 4.15 -6.70
CA ASN A 77 22.14 3.01 -5.82
C ASN A 77 22.76 3.18 -4.42
N PRO A 78 24.07 3.44 -4.25
CA PRO A 78 24.66 3.60 -2.92
C PRO A 78 24.08 4.79 -2.15
N HIS A 79 23.65 5.86 -2.83
CA HIS A 79 22.96 6.98 -2.19
C HIS A 79 21.54 6.61 -1.74
N ILE A 80 20.80 5.84 -2.55
CA ILE A 80 19.44 5.38 -2.22
C ILE A 80 19.49 4.42 -1.03
N GLU A 81 20.36 3.41 -1.08
CA GLU A 81 20.57 2.43 -0.01
C GLU A 81 20.94 3.14 1.32
N SER A 82 21.96 3.99 1.32
CA SER A 82 22.38 4.74 2.50
C SER A 82 21.28 5.66 3.05
N THR A 83 20.45 6.24 2.18
CA THR A 83 19.31 7.08 2.58
C THR A 83 18.21 6.27 3.26
N ILE A 84 17.91 5.07 2.75
CA ILE A 84 16.93 4.14 3.31
C ILE A 84 17.42 3.63 4.68
N GLU A 85 18.67 3.17 4.77
CA GLU A 85 19.29 2.74 6.04
C GLU A 85 19.28 3.86 7.08
N THR A 86 19.72 5.07 6.71
CA THR A 86 19.74 6.24 7.61
C THR A 86 18.34 6.59 8.08
N HIS A 87 17.32 6.49 7.22
CA HIS A 87 15.94 6.73 7.62
C HIS A 87 15.47 5.71 8.67
N PHE A 88 15.65 4.41 8.44
CA PHE A 88 15.25 3.37 9.40
C PHE A 88 16.04 3.47 10.71
N ASN A 89 17.36 3.71 10.66
CA ASN A 89 18.20 3.93 11.85
C ASN A 89 17.79 5.18 12.64
N SER A 90 17.14 6.17 12.00
CA SER A 90 16.62 7.36 12.69
C SER A 90 15.29 7.13 13.44
N GLY A 91 14.65 5.97 13.29
CA GLY A 91 13.37 5.64 13.91
C GLY A 91 12.18 6.50 13.43
N LYS A 92 12.35 7.28 12.36
CA LYS A 92 11.28 8.07 11.75
C LYS A 92 10.27 7.13 11.06
N PRO A 93 8.98 7.52 11.00
CA PRO A 93 8.00 6.73 10.29
C PRO A 93 8.15 6.90 8.78
N VAL A 94 7.89 5.81 8.03
CA VAL A 94 7.92 5.80 6.55
C VAL A 94 6.82 6.70 5.97
N PHE A 95 5.67 6.78 6.64
CA PHE A 95 4.54 7.64 6.31
C PHE A 95 4.13 8.48 7.52
N THR A 96 3.67 9.71 7.30
CA THR A 96 2.99 10.52 8.31
C THR A 96 1.50 10.18 8.37
N ASP A 97 0.85 10.40 9.52
CA ASP A 97 -0.61 10.27 9.68
C ASP A 97 -1.44 11.33 8.92
N GLN A 98 -0.85 12.04 7.95
CA GLN A 98 -1.52 12.99 7.07
C GLN A 98 -2.38 12.22 6.04
N PRO A 99 -3.71 12.41 6.01
CA PRO A 99 -4.56 11.76 5.00
C PRO A 99 -4.20 12.30 3.60
N PRO A 100 -4.05 11.42 2.58
CA PRO A 100 -3.80 11.83 1.20
C PRO A 100 -4.89 12.80 0.72
N GLN A 101 -4.47 14.01 0.32
CA GLN A 101 -5.38 15.11 -0.02
C GLN A 101 -6.16 14.92 -1.35
N ASP A 102 -5.92 13.83 -2.08
CA ASP A 102 -6.64 13.48 -3.31
C ASP A 102 -7.76 12.44 -3.07
N SER A 103 -8.37 12.45 -1.88
CA SER A 103 -9.61 11.70 -1.59
C SER A 103 -10.83 12.50 -2.05
N ASN A 104 -11.02 12.65 -3.36
CA ASN A 104 -12.17 13.37 -3.89
C ASN A 104 -13.44 12.51 -3.72
N GLU A 105 -14.18 12.81 -2.67
CA GLU A 105 -15.45 12.19 -2.27
C GLU A 105 -16.46 12.24 -3.42
N ILE A 106 -16.99 11.07 -3.83
CA ILE A 106 -18.20 10.98 -4.66
C ILE A 106 -19.26 10.27 -3.82
N LEU A 107 -20.30 11.05 -3.49
CA LEU A 107 -21.50 10.67 -2.74
C LEU A 107 -22.39 9.66 -3.50
#